data_AF-A0A7W0G125-F1
#
_entry.id   AF-A0A7W0G125-F1
#
_cell.length_a   1.000
_cell.length_b   1.000
_cell.length_c   1.000
_cell.angle_alpha   90.00
_cell.angle_beta   90.00
_cell.angle_gamma   90.00
#
_symmetry.space_group_name_H-M   'P 1'
#
loop_
_entity.id
_entity.type
_entity.pdbx_description
1 polymer ?
#
loop_
_entity_poly.entity_id
_entity_poly.type
_entity_poly.pdbx_seq_one_letter_code
_entity_poly.pdbx_strand_id
1 'polypeptide(L)'
;MDYPIWAWAGFAVFILLMLALDLGILNRKAHAITYKEAATWSAVWVTLAFVFAGLVFWQRGSLTGKEFLAGYLIELSLSVDNLFVFLLIFSYFKVPAKFQHRVLFWGV
;
A
#
# COMPACT_ATOMS: atom_id res chain seq x y z
N MET A 1 -15.72 -17.60 -22.08
CA MET A 1 -15.92 -16.46 -21.17
C MET A 1 -15.69 -15.21 -21.99
N ASP A 2 -16.71 -14.81 -22.77
CA ASP A 2 -16.62 -13.65 -23.66
C ASP A 2 -17.00 -12.40 -22.88
N TYR A 3 -15.99 -11.78 -22.25
CA TYR A 3 -16.20 -10.50 -21.57
C TYR A 3 -16.48 -9.43 -22.61
N PRO A 4 -17.57 -8.65 -22.47
CA PRO A 4 -17.91 -7.65 -23.46
C PRO A 4 -16.85 -6.54 -23.51
N ILE A 5 -16.44 -6.15 -24.72
CA ILE A 5 -15.43 -5.11 -24.98
C ILE A 5 -15.76 -3.77 -24.31
N TRP A 6 -17.05 -3.45 -24.13
CA TRP A 6 -17.46 -2.23 -23.43
C TRP A 6 -17.10 -2.24 -21.94
N ALA A 7 -17.03 -3.41 -21.29
CA ALA A 7 -16.63 -3.53 -19.89
C ALA A 7 -15.12 -3.25 -19.72
N TRP A 8 -14.31 -3.73 -20.68
CA TRP A 8 -12.89 -3.40 -20.75
C TRP A 8 -12.64 -1.93 -21.02
N ALA A 9 -13.40 -1.32 -21.94
CA ALA A 9 -13.32 0.11 -22.20
C ALA A 9 -13.73 0.94 -20.98
N GLY A 10 -14.81 0.57 -20.30
CA GLY A 10 -15.25 1.24 -19.07
C GLY A 10 -14.23 1.12 -17.93
N PHE A 11 -13.65 -0.07 -17.75
CA PHE A 11 -12.60 -0.30 -16.76
C PHE A 11 -11.32 0.51 -17.07
N ALA A 12 -10.89 0.54 -18.32
CA ALA A 12 -9.73 1.33 -18.75
C ALA A 12 -9.97 2.84 -18.53
N VAL A 13 -11.14 3.35 -18.90
CA VAL A 13 -11.51 4.76 -18.65
C VAL A 13 -11.54 5.08 -17.16
N PHE A 14 -12.09 4.18 -16.34
CA PHE A 14 -12.12 4.34 -14.90
C PHE A 14 -10.70 4.38 -14.30
N ILE A 15 -9.82 3.47 -14.69
CA ILE A 15 -8.40 3.48 -14.27
C ILE A 15 -7.72 4.78 -14.67
N LEU A 16 -7.88 5.22 -15.92
CA LEU A 16 -7.26 6.45 -16.42
C LEU A 16 -7.76 7.69 -15.67
N LEU A 17 -9.06 7.76 -15.37
CA LEU A 17 -9.64 8.82 -14.55
C LEU A 17 -9.08 8.81 -13.13
N MET A 18 -9.02 7.64 -12.50
CA MET A 18 -8.50 7.51 -11.15
C MET A 18 -7.02 7.93 -11.08
N LEU A 19 -6.21 7.49 -12.04
CA LEU A 19 -4.81 7.92 -12.19
C LEU A 19 -4.68 9.43 -12.41
N ALA A 20 -5.52 10.02 -13.27
CA ALA A 20 -5.48 11.45 -13.54
C ALA A 20 -5.83 12.29 -12.30
N LEU A 21 -6.78 11.83 -11.48
CA LEU A 21 -7.12 12.47 -10.21
C LEU A 21 -6.00 12.34 -9.18
N ASP A 22 -5.40 11.15 -9.06
CA ASP A 22 -4.37 10.84 -8.08
C ASP A 22 -3.03 11.56 -8.40
N LEU A 23 -2.65 11.60 -9.69
CA LEU A 23 -1.47 12.32 -10.19
C LEU A 23 -1.70 13.84 -10.27
N GLY A 24 -2.90 14.28 -10.65
CA GLY A 24 -3.19 15.68 -10.97
C GLY A 24 -3.57 16.57 -9.79
N ILE A 25 -4.37 16.07 -8.84
CA ILE A 25 -5.02 16.92 -7.82
C ILE A 25 -4.46 16.66 -6.42
N LEU A 26 -4.15 15.41 -6.07
CA LEU A 26 -3.78 15.03 -4.70
C LEU A 26 -2.30 15.29 -4.37
N ASN A 27 -1.40 15.16 -5.35
CA ASN A 27 0.05 15.19 -5.12
C ASN A 27 0.70 16.59 -5.07
N ARG A 28 -0.08 17.67 -4.91
CA ARG A 28 0.46 19.03 -4.96
C ARG A 28 1.24 19.46 -3.70
N LYS A 29 1.15 18.70 -2.60
CA LYS A 29 1.88 19.00 -1.35
C LYS A 29 2.71 17.80 -0.90
N ALA A 30 3.92 17.72 -1.43
CA ALA A 30 4.95 16.83 -0.93
C ALA A 30 5.38 17.28 0.47
N HIS A 31 4.65 16.83 1.49
CA HIS A 31 5.11 16.93 2.87
C HIS A 31 6.08 15.78 3.13
N ALA A 32 7.26 16.08 3.64
CA ALA A 32 8.21 15.04 4.04
C ALA A 32 7.65 14.36 5.29
N ILE A 33 7.06 13.17 5.12
CA ILE A 33 6.59 12.35 6.24
C ILE A 33 7.79 12.08 7.13
N THR A 34 7.73 12.55 8.37
CA THR A 34 8.81 12.32 9.34
C THR A 34 8.75 10.87 9.83
N TYR A 35 9.89 10.26 10.19
CA TYR A 35 9.94 8.88 10.70
C TYR A 35 8.89 8.58 11.79
N LYS A 36 8.63 9.53 12.70
CA LYS A 36 7.61 9.42 13.75
C LYS A 36 6.20 9.30 13.16
N GLU A 37 5.88 10.12 12.17
CA GLU A 37 4.58 10.13 11.50
C GLU A 37 4.38 8.83 10.72
N ALA A 38 5.40 8.36 9.99
CA ALA A 38 5.36 7.07 9.30
C ALA A 38 5.13 5.91 10.27
N ALA A 39 5.83 5.88 11.41
CA ALA A 39 5.65 4.85 12.43
C ALA A 39 4.24 4.90 13.05
N THR A 40 3.69 6.09 13.31
CA THR A 40 2.32 6.26 13.80
C THR A 40 1.31 5.74 12.78
N TRP A 41 1.46 6.09 11.51
CA TRP A 41 0.59 5.57 10.45
C TRP A 41 0.66 4.05 10.35
N SER A 42 1.85 3.46 10.32
CA SER A 42 2.01 2.00 10.33
C SER A 42 1.35 1.35 11.55
N ALA A 43 1.52 1.93 12.74
CA ALA A 43 0.87 1.44 13.95
C ALA A 43 -0.66 1.50 13.85
N VAL A 44 -1.24 2.59 13.35
CA VAL A 44 -2.69 2.73 13.16
C VAL A 44 -3.22 1.63 12.24
N TRP A 45 -2.57 1.39 11.10
CA TRP A 45 -2.98 0.36 10.14
C TRP A 45 -2.85 -1.06 10.72
N VAL A 46 -1.76 -1.34 11.42
CA VAL A 46 -1.56 -2.63 12.10
C VAL A 46 -2.64 -2.84 13.17
N THR A 47 -2.91 -1.84 14.02
CA THR A 47 -3.97 -1.93 15.03
C THR A 47 -5.34 -2.18 14.39
N LEU A 48 -5.67 -1.47 13.31
CA LEU A 48 -6.93 -1.68 12.59
C LEU A 48 -7.04 -3.12 12.04
N ALA A 49 -5.95 -3.66 11.48
CA ALA A 49 -5.90 -5.04 11.01
C ALA A 49 -6.10 -6.05 12.15
N PHE A 50 -5.49 -5.82 13.33
CA PHE A 50 -5.70 -6.67 14.50
C PHE A 50 -7.12 -6.59 15.06
N VAL A 51 -7.74 -5.39 15.09
CA VAL A 51 -9.15 -5.23 15.47
C VAL A 51 -10.05 -6.02 14.52
N PHE A 52 -9.80 -5.92 13.20
CA PHE A 52 -10.55 -6.68 12.21
C PHE A 52 -10.33 -8.19 12.36
N ALA A 53 -9.10 -8.64 12.60
CA ALA A 53 -8.81 -10.04 12.90
C ALA A 53 -9.64 -10.51 14.10
N GLY A 54 -9.68 -9.74 15.19
CA GLY A 54 -10.51 -10.02 16.38
C GLY A 54 -12.00 -10.18 16.04
N LEU A 55 -12.55 -9.31 15.18
CA LEU A 55 -13.92 -9.44 14.68
C LEU A 55 -14.12 -10.72 13.86
N VAL A 56 -13.17 -11.08 13.00
CA VAL A 56 -13.21 -12.33 12.22
C VAL A 56 -13.16 -13.55 13.14
N PHE A 57 -12.31 -13.54 14.16
CA PHE A 57 -12.26 -14.59 15.18
C PHE A 57 -13.60 -14.77 15.89
N TRP A 58 -14.29 -13.67 16.20
CA TRP A 58 -15.58 -13.71 16.87
C TRP A 58 -16.71 -14.20 15.95
N GLN A 59 -16.77 -13.73 14.70
CA GLN A 59 -17.89 -14.05 13.79
C GLN A 59 -17.72 -15.38 13.05
N ARG A 60 -16.51 -15.71 12.59
CA ARG A 60 -16.23 -16.85 11.70
C ARG A 60 -15.41 -17.95 12.36
N GLY A 61 -15.04 -17.77 13.62
CA GLY A 61 -14.31 -18.75 14.40
C GLY A 61 -12.80 -18.76 14.18
N SER A 62 -12.12 -19.68 14.87
CA SER A 62 -10.65 -19.68 15.00
C SER A 62 -9.91 -19.97 13.69
N LEU A 63 -10.49 -20.78 12.79
CA LEU A 63 -9.82 -21.19 11.56
C LEU A 63 -9.67 -20.00 10.60
N THR A 64 -10.78 -19.35 10.26
CA THR A 64 -10.78 -18.19 9.35
C THR A 64 -10.05 -16.98 9.94
N GLY A 65 -10.09 -16.80 11.27
CA GLY A 65 -9.28 -15.77 11.94
C GLY A 65 -7.77 -16.00 11.77
N LYS A 66 -7.31 -17.25 11.84
CA LYS A 66 -5.91 -17.62 11.59
C LYS A 66 -5.53 -17.46 10.12
N GLU A 67 -6.41 -17.85 9.20
CA GLU A 67 -6.20 -17.65 7.76
C GLU A 67 -6.07 -16.16 7.41
N PHE A 68 -6.92 -15.30 7.99
CA PHE A 68 -6.80 -13.85 7.83
C PHE A 68 -5.47 -13.33 8.35
N LEU A 69 -5.07 -13.70 9.58
CA LEU A 69 -3.78 -13.26 10.13
C LEU A 69 -2.59 -13.77 9.33
N ALA A 70 -2.64 -15.01 8.85
CA ALA A 70 -1.59 -15.57 8.00
C ALA A 70 -1.48 -14.81 6.68
N GLY A 71 -2.61 -14.53 6.02
CA GLY A 71 -2.65 -13.71 4.80
C GLY A 71 -2.10 -12.30 5.05
N TYR A 72 -2.58 -11.64 6.10
CA TYR A 72 -2.12 -10.31 6.49
C TYR A 72 -0.60 -10.26 6.75
N LEU A 73 -0.05 -11.25 7.46
CA LEU A 73 1.39 -11.33 7.72
C LEU A 73 2.20 -11.58 6.44
N ILE A 74 1.69 -12.39 5.51
CA ILE A 74 2.33 -12.63 4.21
C ILE A 74 2.37 -11.32 3.40
N GLU A 75 1.24 -10.61 3.30
CA GLU A 75 1.16 -9.34 2.59
C GLU A 75 2.07 -8.27 3.23
N LEU A 76 2.11 -8.21 4.57
CA LEU A 76 2.99 -7.31 5.29
C LEU A 76 4.46 -7.65 5.03
N SER A 77 4.83 -8.93 5.05
CA SER A 77 6.18 -9.40 4.77
C SER A 77 6.63 -9.03 3.35
N LEU A 78 5.77 -9.24 2.35
CA LEU A 78 6.05 -8.85 0.95
C LEU A 78 6.24 -7.33 0.80
N SER A 79 5.44 -6.54 1.52
CA SER A 79 5.54 -5.08 1.51
C SER A 79 6.86 -4.60 2.14
N VAL A 80 7.28 -5.24 3.24
CA VAL A 80 8.55 -4.92 3.93
C VAL A 80 9.77 -5.35 3.10
N ASP A 81 9.71 -6.50 2.43
CA ASP A 81 10.76 -6.98 1.53
C ASP A 81 11.02 -5.98 0.39
N ASN A 82 9.95 -5.49 -0.24
CA ASN A 82 10.03 -4.46 -1.27
C ASN A 82 10.66 -3.16 -0.74
N LEU A 83 10.28 -2.72 0.45
CA LEU A 83 10.86 -1.52 1.08
C LEU A 83 12.36 -1.69 1.35
N PHE A 84 12.80 -2.87 1.77
CA PHE A 84 14.22 -3.16 2.01
C PHE A 84 15.06 -3.03 0.73
N VAL A 85 14.58 -3.58 -0.40
CA VAL A 85 15.24 -3.44 -1.70
C VAL A 85 15.38 -1.96 -2.08
N PHE A 86 14.33 -1.15 -1.91
CA PHE A 86 14.40 0.28 -2.20
C PHE A 86 15.41 1.02 -1.30
N LEU A 87 15.46 0.70 0.00
CA LEU A 87 16.45 1.29 0.91
C LEU A 87 17.89 0.94 0.51
N LEU A 88 18.16 -0.29 0.08
CA LEU A 88 19.46 -0.69 -0.43
C LEU A 88 19.85 0.10 -1.68
N ILE A 89 18.93 0.26 -2.64
CA ILE A 89 19.15 1.05 -3.85
C ILE A 89 19.45 2.52 -3.49
N PHE A 90 18.63 3.14 -2.63
CA PHE A 90 18.83 4.53 -2.20
C PHE A 90 20.16 4.73 -1.47
N SER A 91 20.56 3.76 -0.64
CA SER A 91 21.84 3.79 0.06
C SER A 91 23.02 3.67 -0.91
N TYR A 92 22.96 2.73 -1.86
CA TYR A 92 24.00 2.52 -2.87
C TYR A 92 24.23 3.78 -3.72
N PHE A 93 23.16 4.43 -4.17
CA PHE A 93 23.23 5.66 -4.97
C PHE A 93 23.31 6.95 -4.14
N LYS A 94 23.36 6.87 -2.81
CA LYS A 94 23.36 8.02 -1.88
C LYS A 94 22.25 9.03 -2.16
N VAL A 95 21.03 8.54 -2.43
CA VAL A 95 19.87 9.37 -2.77
C VAL A 95 19.45 10.21 -1.56
N PRO A 96 19.46 11.56 -1.65
CA PRO A 96 19.03 12.43 -0.56
C PRO A 96 17.58 12.15 -0.13
N ALA A 97 17.30 12.16 1.18
CA ALA A 97 15.98 11.81 1.76
C ALA A 97 14.79 12.59 1.14
N LYS A 98 15.01 13.86 0.76
CA LYS A 98 14.02 14.70 0.07
C LYS A 98 13.52 14.13 -1.27
N PHE A 99 14.29 13.27 -1.92
CA PHE A 99 13.93 12.66 -3.20
C PHE A 99 13.43 11.23 -3.06
N GLN A 100 13.64 10.56 -1.92
CA GLN A 100 13.23 9.17 -1.72
C GLN A 100 11.72 8.97 -1.92
N HIS A 101 10.89 9.84 -1.34
CA HIS A 101 9.43 9.80 -1.53
C HIS A 101 9.03 9.98 -3.00
N ARG A 102 9.70 10.89 -3.73
CA ARG A 102 9.41 11.12 -5.15
C ARG A 102 9.82 9.91 -5.99
N VAL A 103 10.97 9.28 -5.69
CA VAL A 103 11.43 8.10 -6.43
C VAL A 103 10.53 6.90 -6.15
N LEU A 104 10.07 6.71 -4.90
CA LEU A 104 9.07 5.71 -4.55
C LEU A 104 7.76 5.93 -5.33
N PHE A 105 7.27 7.17 -5.42
CA PHE A 105 6.03 7.49 -6.12
C PHE A 105 6.10 7.26 -7.64
N TRP A 106 7.27 7.46 -8.27
CA TRP A 106 7.45 7.19 -9.71
C TRP A 106 7.87 5.75 -10.00
N GLY A 107 8.40 5.04 -9.00
CA GLY A 107 8.90 3.67 -9.13
C GLY A 107 7.88 2.57 -8.83
N VAL A 108 6.73 2.92 -8.24
CA VAL A 108 5.59 2.02 -7.94
C VAL A 108 4.43 2.36 -8.86
#